data_AF-A0A6N9Q2E2-F1
#
_entry.id   AF-A0A6N9Q2E2-F1
#
_cell.length_a   1.000
_cell.length_b   1.000
_cell.length_c   1.000
_cell.angle_alpha   90.00
_cell.angle_beta   90.00
_cell.angle_gamma   90.00
#
_symmetry.space_group_name_H-M   'P 1'
#
loop_
_entity.id
_entity.type
_entity.pdbx_description
1 polymer ?
#
loop_
_entity_poly.entity_id
_entity_poly.type
_entity_poly.pdbx_seq_one_letter_code
_entity_poly.pdbx_strand_id
1 'polypeptide(L)'
;MGVFDESKCNCCVCPMQCILEQLKGETVDISTTTIEFLTNVIINEVKEFVLFSSEGIIPISQITSVSILPPIQVKLKPIRISKGECSCCEDPITMLLSTLIGKVVDIRIQPNITVFGTVFEVGQGIVNVENDAYVSTCSIIKVTPQ
;
A
#
# COMPACT_ATOMS: atom_id res chain seq x y z
N MET A 1 -20.11 13.86 -20.85
CA MET A 1 -19.54 13.67 -19.51
C MET A 1 -18.19 13.02 -19.71
N GLY A 2 -17.10 13.72 -19.39
CA GLY A 2 -15.75 13.41 -19.88
C GLY A 2 -15.24 12.05 -19.42
N VAL A 3 -14.48 11.39 -20.30
CA VAL A 3 -13.80 10.11 -20.09
C VAL A 3 -12.90 10.22 -18.85
N PHE A 4 -13.14 9.39 -17.84
CA PHE A 4 -12.28 9.29 -16.67
C PHE A 4 -11.00 8.55 -17.08
N ASP A 5 -9.88 9.27 -17.20
CA ASP A 5 -8.61 8.72 -17.70
C ASP A 5 -7.88 7.83 -16.66
N GLU A 6 -8.23 7.90 -15.37
CA GLU A 6 -7.69 7.01 -14.34
C GLU A 6 -8.79 6.44 -13.43
N SER A 7 -8.86 5.11 -13.37
CA SER A 7 -9.71 4.35 -12.45
C SER A 7 -8.96 4.03 -11.16
N LYS A 8 -9.69 3.64 -10.10
CA LYS A 8 -9.08 3.14 -8.85
C LYS A 8 -8.03 2.04 -9.05
N CYS A 9 -8.10 1.25 -10.14
CA CYS A 9 -7.07 0.26 -10.45
C CYS A 9 -5.68 0.91 -10.64
N ASN A 10 -5.62 2.10 -11.27
CA ASN A 10 -4.37 2.78 -11.60
C ASN A 10 -3.64 3.33 -10.37
N CYS A 11 -4.35 3.87 -9.38
CA CYS A 11 -3.74 4.50 -8.22
C CYS A 11 -3.76 3.63 -6.96
N CYS A 12 -4.69 2.68 -6.82
CA CYS A 12 -4.81 1.88 -5.60
C CYS A 12 -4.23 0.47 -5.74
N VAL A 13 -4.31 -0.14 -6.93
CA VAL A 13 -3.92 -1.54 -7.15
C VAL A 13 -2.56 -1.64 -7.86
N CYS A 14 -2.34 -0.86 -8.93
CA CYS A 14 -1.09 -0.86 -9.67
C CYS A 14 0.15 -0.52 -8.82
N PRO A 15 0.10 0.41 -7.85
CA PRO A 15 1.26 0.64 -7.00
C PRO A 15 1.58 -0.55 -6.12
N MET A 16 0.57 -1.18 -5.50
CA MET A 16 0.75 -2.36 -4.67
C MET A 16 1.28 -3.55 -5.47
N GLN A 17 0.83 -3.74 -6.71
CA GLN A 17 1.40 -4.74 -7.60
C GLN A 17 2.91 -4.54 -7.80
N CYS A 18 3.36 -3.30 -8.03
CA CYS A 18 4.79 -3.03 -8.22
C CYS A 18 5.63 -3.27 -6.96
N ILE A 19 5.05 -3.13 -5.76
CA ILE A 19 5.71 -3.52 -4.51
C ILE A 19 5.86 -5.04 -4.47
N LEU A 20 4.75 -5.77 -4.66
CA LEU A 20 4.74 -7.23 -4.58
C LEU A 20 5.65 -7.89 -5.63
N GLU A 21 5.73 -7.35 -6.84
CA GLU A 21 6.65 -7.83 -7.89
C GLU A 21 8.12 -7.75 -7.46
N GLN A 22 8.49 -6.72 -6.72
CA GLN A 22 9.85 -6.55 -6.18
C GLN A 22 10.15 -7.49 -5.01
N LEU A 23 9.11 -7.95 -4.31
CA LEU A 23 9.20 -8.86 -3.16
C LEU A 23 8.99 -10.33 -3.55
N LYS A 24 9.06 -10.66 -4.84
CA LYS A 24 8.91 -12.04 -5.32
C LYS A 24 10.01 -12.94 -4.73
N GLY A 25 9.60 -14.06 -4.13
CA GLY A 25 10.47 -15.01 -3.46
C GLY A 25 10.71 -14.69 -1.98
N GLU A 26 10.25 -13.53 -1.50
CA GLU A 26 10.39 -13.12 -0.11
C GLU A 26 9.21 -13.58 0.74
N THR A 27 9.44 -13.62 2.05
CA THR A 27 8.43 -13.87 3.08
C THR A 27 7.94 -12.54 3.63
N VAL A 28 6.63 -12.32 3.61
CA VAL A 28 6.00 -11.06 4.02
C VAL A 28 4.80 -11.31 4.93
N ASP A 29 4.38 -10.28 5.66
CA ASP A 29 3.08 -10.25 6.31
C ASP A 29 2.13 -9.38 5.49
N ILE A 30 0.86 -9.80 5.34
CA ILE A 30 -0.13 -9.15 4.49
C ILE A 30 -1.38 -8.85 5.29
N SER A 31 -1.84 -7.61 5.24
CA SER A 31 -3.18 -7.23 5.73
C SER A 31 -4.14 -7.10 4.55
N THR A 32 -5.34 -7.67 4.68
CA THR A 32 -6.40 -7.57 3.67
C THR A 32 -7.63 -6.85 4.19
N THR A 33 -8.41 -6.23 3.30
CA THR A 33 -9.63 -5.46 3.58
C THR A 33 -10.68 -6.20 4.42
N THR A 34 -10.67 -7.54 4.45
CA THR A 34 -11.61 -8.39 5.20
C THR A 34 -11.13 -8.82 6.58
N ILE A 35 -10.15 -8.11 7.17
CA ILE A 35 -9.61 -8.35 8.53
C ILE A 35 -8.75 -9.63 8.61
N GLU A 36 -8.31 -10.18 7.47
CA GLU A 36 -7.31 -11.24 7.50
C GLU A 36 -5.91 -10.61 7.57
N PHE A 37 -5.19 -10.95 8.63
CA PHE A 37 -3.75 -10.70 8.76
C PHE A 37 -3.03 -12.03 8.54
N LEU A 38 -2.37 -12.15 7.41
CA LEU A 38 -1.61 -13.33 7.01
C LEU A 38 -0.15 -13.11 7.39
N THR A 39 0.45 -14.06 8.11
CA THR A 39 1.85 -13.97 8.53
C THR A 39 2.70 -14.98 7.79
N ASN A 40 3.97 -14.63 7.57
CA ASN A 40 4.96 -15.49 6.90
C ASN A 40 4.52 -16.01 5.52
N VAL A 41 3.89 -15.13 4.73
CA VAL A 41 3.41 -15.42 3.38
C VAL A 41 4.57 -15.37 2.39
N ILE A 42 4.81 -16.47 1.68
CA ILE A 42 5.83 -16.51 0.60
C ILE A 42 5.20 -16.04 -0.70
N ILE A 43 5.78 -15.01 -1.33
CA ILE A 43 5.34 -14.51 -2.64
C ILE A 43 5.90 -15.40 -3.76
N ASN A 44 5.06 -16.21 -4.38
CA ASN A 44 5.48 -17.10 -5.47
C ASN A 44 5.48 -16.38 -6.82
N GLU A 45 4.40 -15.66 -7.12
CA GLU A 45 4.22 -14.94 -8.38
C GLU A 45 3.23 -13.79 -8.21
N VAL A 46 3.42 -12.73 -9.00
CA VAL A 46 2.52 -11.59 -9.09
C VAL A 46 2.21 -11.38 -10.56
N LYS A 47 0.94 -11.48 -10.94
CA LYS A 47 0.51 -11.38 -12.33
C LYS A 47 -0.92 -10.89 -12.42
N GLU A 48 -1.20 -9.99 -13.37
CA GLU A 48 -2.57 -9.54 -13.70
C GLU A 48 -3.38 -9.10 -12.46
N PHE A 49 -2.77 -8.32 -11.56
CA PHE A 49 -3.38 -7.85 -10.31
C PHE A 49 -3.75 -8.95 -9.30
N VAL A 50 -3.14 -10.12 -9.43
CA VAL A 50 -3.31 -11.27 -8.54
C VAL A 50 -1.95 -11.67 -7.96
N LEU A 51 -1.95 -11.91 -6.65
CA LEU A 51 -0.83 -12.46 -5.90
C LEU A 51 -1.03 -13.97 -5.73
N PHE A 52 -0.06 -14.76 -6.15
CA PHE A 52 0.03 -16.19 -5.89
C PHE A 52 1.04 -16.40 -4.77
N SER A 53 0.60 -16.98 -3.65
CA SER A 53 1.40 -17.12 -2.44
C SER A 53 1.29 -18.50 -1.79
N SER A 54 2.05 -18.73 -0.72
CA SER A 54 1.94 -19.94 0.12
C SER A 54 0.55 -20.10 0.77
N GLU A 55 -0.15 -18.99 1.01
CA GLU A 55 -1.48 -18.96 1.65
C GLU A 55 -2.63 -19.01 0.61
N GLY A 56 -2.30 -19.11 -0.68
CA GLY A 56 -3.28 -19.22 -1.76
C GLY A 56 -3.21 -18.07 -2.75
N ILE A 57 -4.35 -17.72 -3.32
CA ILE A 57 -4.46 -16.71 -4.39
C ILE A 57 -5.20 -15.50 -3.83
N ILE A 58 -4.52 -14.35 -3.77
CA ILE A 58 -5.01 -13.13 -3.15
C ILE A 58 -5.16 -12.04 -4.22
N PRO A 59 -6.36 -11.48 -4.43
CA PRO A 59 -6.51 -10.32 -5.30
C PRO A 59 -5.79 -9.11 -4.70
N ILE A 60 -4.93 -8.45 -5.47
CA ILE A 60 -4.15 -7.30 -4.97
C ILE A 60 -5.05 -6.14 -4.52
N SER A 61 -6.25 -6.02 -5.11
CA SER A 61 -7.27 -5.05 -4.70
C SER A 61 -7.77 -5.23 -3.27
N GLN A 62 -7.58 -6.40 -2.66
CA GLN A 62 -7.94 -6.66 -1.27
C GLN A 62 -6.77 -6.39 -0.31
N ILE A 63 -5.55 -6.17 -0.81
CA ILE A 63 -4.37 -5.96 0.03
C ILE A 63 -4.32 -4.49 0.48
N THR A 64 -4.35 -4.27 1.80
CA THR A 64 -4.27 -2.93 2.39
C THR A 64 -2.83 -2.57 2.76
N SER A 65 -2.04 -3.55 3.20
CA SER A 65 -0.63 -3.34 3.51
C SER A 65 0.17 -4.64 3.40
N VAL A 66 1.47 -4.48 3.18
CA VAL A 66 2.48 -5.53 3.16
C VAL A 66 3.63 -5.09 4.04
N SER A 67 4.10 -5.94 4.93
CA SER A 67 5.31 -5.70 5.72
C SER A 67 6.35 -6.78 5.51
N ILE A 68 7.62 -6.40 5.53
CA ILE A 68 8.74 -7.32 5.31
C ILE A 68 9.84 -7.11 6.36
N LEU A 69 10.23 -8.19 7.00
CA LEU A 69 11.28 -8.22 8.02
C LEU A 69 12.27 -9.36 7.72
N PRO A 70 13.57 -9.09 7.54
CA PRO A 70 14.22 -7.78 7.60
C PRO A 70 13.85 -6.86 6.41
N PRO A 71 13.95 -5.52 6.57
CA PRO A 71 13.67 -4.57 5.50
C PRO A 71 14.49 -4.83 4.23
N ILE A 72 13.82 -4.81 3.08
CA ILE A 72 14.46 -4.82 1.76
C ILE A 72 14.17 -3.50 1.06
N GLN A 73 15.13 -2.99 0.30
CA GLN A 73 14.95 -1.75 -0.44
C GLN A 73 13.95 -1.96 -1.59
N VAL A 74 12.75 -1.42 -1.44
CA VAL A 74 11.72 -1.40 -2.48
C VAL A 74 11.68 -0.01 -3.11
N LYS A 75 11.55 0.06 -4.44
CA LYS A 75 11.39 1.34 -5.14
C LYS A 75 9.91 1.68 -5.28
N LEU A 76 9.51 2.79 -4.65
CA LEU A 76 8.17 3.34 -4.83
C LEU A 76 8.04 4.09 -6.16
N LYS A 77 6.84 4.08 -6.74
CA LYS A 77 6.52 4.93 -7.89
C LYS A 77 6.53 6.40 -7.47
N PRO A 78 7.03 7.32 -8.32
CA PRO A 78 7.01 8.74 -8.01
C PRO A 78 5.57 9.24 -7.89
N ILE A 79 5.31 10.12 -6.92
CA ILE A 79 4.00 10.76 -6.73
C ILE A 79 3.59 11.46 -8.03
N ARG A 80 2.35 11.26 -8.45
CA ARG A 80 1.74 11.94 -9.60
C ARG A 80 0.39 12.48 -9.19
N ILE A 81 0.06 13.68 -9.66
CA ILE A 81 -1.28 14.23 -9.51
C ILE A 81 -2.15 13.62 -10.60
N SER A 82 -3.18 12.92 -10.16
CA SER A 82 -4.07 12.14 -10.98
C SER A 82 -5.23 12.98 -11.49
N LYS A 83 -5.93 12.52 -12.53
CA LYS A 83 -7.22 13.10 -12.97
C LYS A 83 -8.30 12.02 -12.88
N GLY A 84 -9.46 12.38 -12.35
CA GLY A 84 -10.58 11.43 -12.19
C GLY A 84 -10.67 10.85 -10.77
N GLU A 85 -11.02 9.58 -10.61
CA GLU A 85 -11.34 9.01 -9.29
C GLU A 85 -10.17 9.04 -8.30
N CYS A 86 -8.94 8.87 -8.80
CA CYS A 86 -7.74 8.92 -7.98
C CYS A 86 -7.53 10.29 -7.32
N SER A 87 -7.95 11.38 -7.99
CA SER A 87 -7.80 12.75 -7.47
C SER A 87 -8.61 13.01 -6.18
N CYS A 88 -9.65 12.22 -5.91
CA CYS A 88 -10.43 12.34 -4.68
C CYS A 88 -10.18 11.22 -3.67
N CYS A 89 -9.65 10.07 -4.08
CA CYS A 89 -9.48 8.91 -3.20
C CYS A 89 -8.04 8.67 -2.76
N GLU A 90 -7.06 8.90 -3.64
CA GLU A 90 -5.66 8.56 -3.40
C GLU A 90 -4.81 9.81 -3.17
N ASP A 91 -4.84 10.74 -4.13
CA ASP A 91 -3.99 11.94 -4.14
C ASP A 91 -4.04 12.73 -2.81
N PRO A 92 -5.20 12.99 -2.17
CA PRO A 92 -5.25 13.83 -0.97
C PRO A 92 -4.46 13.23 0.20
N ILE A 93 -4.57 11.92 0.42
CA ILE A 93 -3.89 11.24 1.53
C ILE A 93 -2.41 11.04 1.21
N THR A 94 -2.07 10.70 -0.03
CA THR A 94 -0.68 10.60 -0.48
C THR A 94 0.05 11.95 -0.34
N MET A 95 -0.58 13.05 -0.75
CA MET A 95 -0.03 14.38 -0.58
C MET A 95 0.12 14.75 0.90
N LEU A 96 -0.89 14.48 1.73
CA LEU A 96 -0.80 14.72 3.18
C LEU A 96 0.40 13.98 3.79
N LEU A 97 0.53 12.67 3.54
CA LEU A 97 1.61 11.85 4.09
C LEU A 97 2.98 12.29 3.58
N SER A 98 3.08 12.79 2.35
CA SER A 98 4.34 13.33 1.83
C SER A 98 4.86 14.53 2.64
N THR A 99 3.96 15.30 3.27
CA THR A 99 4.34 16.40 4.19
C THR A 99 4.75 15.92 5.59
N LEU A 100 4.47 14.65 5.90
CA LEU A 100 4.72 14.01 7.19
C LEU A 100 5.95 13.09 7.17
N ILE A 101 6.74 13.07 6.08
CA ILE A 101 7.99 12.30 6.02
C ILE A 101 8.90 12.69 7.20
N GLY A 102 9.41 11.69 7.91
CA GLY A 102 10.20 11.83 9.14
C GLY A 102 9.38 12.14 10.41
N LYS A 103 8.05 12.13 10.34
CA LYS A 103 7.15 12.25 11.51
C LYS A 103 6.58 10.89 11.90
N VAL A 104 6.33 10.74 13.19
CA VAL A 104 5.63 9.58 13.75
C VAL A 104 4.13 9.77 13.54
N VAL A 105 3.46 8.73 13.06
CA VAL A 105 2.03 8.73 12.73
C VAL A 105 1.38 7.43 13.18
N ASP A 106 0.09 7.52 13.52
CA ASP A 106 -0.83 6.39 13.54
C ASP A 106 -1.67 6.37 12.27
N ILE A 107 -1.55 5.32 11.47
CA ILE A 107 -2.31 5.10 10.25
C ILE A 107 -3.30 3.96 10.49
N ARG A 108 -4.58 4.31 10.61
CA ARG A 108 -5.67 3.34 10.72
C ARG A 108 -6.07 2.91 9.32
N ILE A 109 -5.83 1.65 8.99
CA ILE A 109 -6.18 1.05 7.68
C ILE A 109 -7.46 0.22 7.77
N GLN A 110 -7.82 -0.25 8.96
CA GLN A 110 -9.05 -1.01 9.23
C GLN A 110 -9.58 -0.66 10.62
N PRO A 111 -10.82 -1.04 10.97
CA PRO A 111 -11.36 -0.76 12.30
C PRO A 111 -10.50 -1.25 13.46
N ASN A 112 -9.76 -2.35 13.28
CA ASN A 112 -8.95 -2.95 14.33
C ASN A 112 -7.45 -3.02 13.96
N ILE A 113 -7.03 -2.44 12.83
CA ILE A 113 -5.64 -2.46 12.39
C ILE A 113 -5.14 -1.03 12.23
N THR A 114 -4.11 -0.71 13.01
CA THR A 114 -3.37 0.54 12.97
C THR A 114 -1.90 0.22 12.74
N VAL A 115 -1.31 0.87 11.75
CA VAL A 115 0.13 0.87 11.52
C VAL A 115 0.69 2.11 12.24
N PHE A 116 1.59 1.90 13.18
CA PHE A 116 2.25 2.96 13.93
C PHE A 116 3.72 3.03 13.55
N GLY A 117 4.23 4.23 13.34
CA GLY A 117 5.66 4.45 13.15
C GLY A 117 5.98 5.72 12.38
N THR A 118 7.23 5.84 11.99
CA THR A 118 7.76 6.98 11.25
C THR A 118 7.47 6.84 9.76
N VAL A 119 6.91 7.87 9.14
CA VAL A 119 6.78 7.93 7.68
C VAL A 119 8.18 8.00 7.06
N PHE A 120 8.62 6.90 6.46
CA PHE A 120 9.97 6.79 5.90
C PHE A 120 10.04 7.40 4.50
N GLU A 121 9.09 7.03 3.63
CA GLU A 121 8.97 7.57 2.27
C GLU A 121 7.51 7.45 1.79
N VAL A 122 7.17 8.22 0.77
CA VAL A 122 5.84 8.23 0.16
C VAL A 122 5.97 8.21 -1.35
N GLY A 123 5.26 7.30 -1.99
CA GLY A 123 5.12 7.20 -3.44
C GLY A 123 3.67 7.27 -3.86
N GLN A 124 3.43 7.19 -5.17
CA GLN A 124 2.07 7.12 -5.70
C GLN A 124 1.32 5.93 -5.09
N GLY A 125 0.19 6.20 -4.43
CA GLY A 125 -0.69 5.19 -3.84
C GLY A 125 -0.13 4.42 -2.63
N ILE A 126 1.10 4.70 -2.19
CA ILE A 126 1.82 3.91 -1.16
C ILE A 126 2.56 4.82 -0.19
N VAL A 127 2.42 4.54 1.10
CA VAL A 127 3.29 5.07 2.16
C VAL A 127 4.11 3.94 2.76
N ASN A 128 5.40 4.18 2.96
CA ASN A 128 6.30 3.28 3.67
C ASN A 128 6.49 3.81 5.10
N VAL A 129 6.20 2.95 6.08
CA VAL A 129 6.31 3.23 7.51
C VAL A 129 7.43 2.36 8.08
N GLU A 130 8.32 2.95 8.89
CA GLU A 130 9.47 2.27 9.52
C GLU A 130 10.42 1.54 8.56
N ASN A 131 10.33 1.83 7.25
CA ASN A 131 11.09 1.15 6.20
C ASN A 131 10.76 -0.35 6.04
N ASP A 132 9.70 -0.84 6.68
CA ASP A 132 9.29 -2.25 6.60
C ASP A 132 7.85 -2.44 6.16
N ALA A 133 6.96 -1.45 6.34
CA ALA A 133 5.53 -1.56 6.10
C ALA A 133 5.06 -0.64 4.97
N TYR A 134 4.62 -1.24 3.87
CA TYR A 134 4.07 -0.58 2.70
C TYR A 134 2.54 -0.60 2.76
N VAL A 135 1.94 0.58 2.92
CA VAL A 135 0.49 0.74 3.11
C VAL A 135 -0.13 1.43 1.91
N SER A 136 -1.22 0.87 1.38
CA SER A 136 -2.02 1.52 0.33
C SER A 136 -2.74 2.74 0.89
N THR A 137 -2.49 3.92 0.30
CA THR A 137 -3.11 5.17 0.76
C THR A 137 -4.61 5.20 0.50
N CYS A 138 -5.10 4.44 -0.49
CA CYS A 138 -6.53 4.26 -0.74
C CYS A 138 -7.27 3.48 0.35
N SER A 139 -6.53 2.73 1.17
CA SER A 139 -7.09 1.90 2.25
C SER A 139 -7.04 2.62 3.60
N ILE A 140 -6.47 3.82 3.67
CA ILE A 140 -6.33 4.57 4.91
C ILE A 140 -7.67 5.21 5.30
N ILE A 141 -8.11 4.91 6.53
CA ILE A 141 -9.32 5.47 7.13
C ILE A 141 -9.01 6.76 7.88
N LYS A 142 -7.87 6.79 8.59
CA LYS A 142 -7.47 7.94 9.41
C LYS A 142 -5.96 7.97 9.60
N VAL A 143 -5.38 9.17 9.55
CA VAL A 143 -4.00 9.45 9.97
C VAL A 143 -4.03 10.35 11.20
N THR A 144 -3.26 10.02 12.24
CA THR A 144 -3.07 10.86 13.44
C THR A 144 -1.58 11.12 13.62
N PRO A 145 -1.08 12.33 13.32
CA PRO A 145 0.29 12.72 13.64
C PRO A 145 0.50 12.77 15.17
N GLN A 146 1.68 12.36 15.62
CA GLN A 146 2.10 12.41 17.02
C GLN A 146 3.00 13.62 17.30
#